data_AF-T5K6B5-F1
#
_entry.id   AF-T5K6B5-F1
#
_cell.length_a   1.000
_cell.length_b   1.000
_cell.length_c   1.000
_cell.angle_alpha   90.00
_cell.angle_beta   90.00
_cell.angle_gamma   90.00
#
_symmetry.space_group_name_H-M   'P 1'
#
loop_
_entity.id
_entity.type
_entity.pdbx_description
1 polymer ?
#
loop_
_entity_poly.entity_id
_entity_poly.type
_entity_poly.pdbx_seq_one_letter_code
_entity_poly.pdbx_strand_id
1 'polypeptide(L)'
;MSRYDLLGVEAQLFEQYPALADRHEKAARAGSEHIRGLIERSDAARGGDADAFAEHVASIQRSALASYAASVRGIVSVEDMVRWVRTRDALRLSAYDSLLREVDAPGAASLLDALEAVHDSGDASGGQATLDQALAAVADRCTCGYASTRNLPKRTCYVCAQAVTAVWDAEEQRVLLRLPALREAVDGVLDALVDRLAEIKLDPATEWSVVEHEQRKARHRLTRLNRAARGEIFDEMLTNWRELASAASHDSRPIARSVAKGAKRSGLGTARLSAIALPGNALVESRAKKRAQQR
;
A
#
# COMPACT_ATOMS: atom_id res chain seq x y z
N MET A 1 22.01 -1.89 12.56
CA MET A 1 20.95 -1.28 13.36
C MET A 1 19.89 -0.79 12.39
N SER A 2 18.63 -1.12 12.66
CA SER A 2 17.49 -0.91 11.76
C SER A 2 16.55 0.14 12.34
N ARG A 3 15.68 0.70 11.48
CA ARG A 3 14.61 1.62 11.88
C ARG A 3 13.74 1.03 13.01
N TYR A 4 13.52 -0.29 13.00
CA TYR A 4 12.76 -1.01 14.04
C TYR A 4 13.44 -0.99 15.42
N ASP A 5 14.77 -0.92 15.47
CA ASP A 5 15.50 -0.82 16.74
C ASP A 5 15.24 0.54 17.40
N LEU A 6 15.19 1.62 16.60
CA LEU A 6 14.90 2.97 17.08
C LEU A 6 13.43 3.10 17.53
N LEU A 7 12.49 2.57 16.74
CA LEU A 7 11.07 2.54 17.11
C LEU A 7 10.82 1.71 18.38
N GLY A 8 11.56 0.61 18.56
CA GLY A 8 11.51 -0.19 19.78
C GLY A 8 12.00 0.56 21.02
N VAL A 9 13.03 1.41 20.89
CA VAL A 9 13.47 2.30 21.97
C VAL A 9 12.40 3.36 22.26
N GLU A 10 11.79 3.96 21.24
CA GLU A 10 10.73 4.95 21.43
C GLU A 10 9.48 4.37 22.08
N ALA A 11 9.08 3.15 21.72
CA ALA A 11 7.97 2.45 22.36
C ALA A 11 8.20 2.25 23.87
N GLN A 12 9.41 1.85 24.26
CA GLN A 12 9.80 1.75 25.69
C GLN A 12 9.72 3.11 26.39
N LEU A 13 10.16 4.19 25.71
CA LEU A 13 10.09 5.54 26.26
C LEU A 13 8.65 6.05 26.38
N PHE A 14 7.74 5.67 25.48
CA PHE A 14 6.32 6.00 25.61
C PHE A 14 5.66 5.30 26.80
N GLU A 15 6.02 4.04 27.06
CA GLU A 15 5.55 3.31 28.24
C GLU A 15 6.08 3.94 29.54
N GLN A 16 7.36 4.33 29.55
CA GLN A 16 8.02 4.92 30.72
C GLN A 16 7.61 6.39 30.97
N TYR A 17 7.30 7.13 29.91
CA TYR A 17 6.95 8.55 29.96
C TYR A 17 5.58 8.79 29.30
N PRO A 18 4.45 8.58 29.99
CA PRO A 18 3.12 8.78 29.41
C PRO A 18 2.88 10.19 28.85
N ALA A 19 3.46 11.22 29.46
CA ALA A 19 3.39 12.60 28.95
C ALA A 19 4.08 12.78 27.59
N LEU A 20 5.10 11.95 27.28
CA LEU A 20 5.75 11.90 25.97
C LEU A 20 4.80 11.27 24.93
N ALA A 21 4.14 10.16 25.30
CA ALA A 21 3.17 9.46 24.46
C ALA A 21 1.97 10.36 24.12
N ASP A 22 1.40 11.06 25.12
CA ASP A 22 0.28 11.99 24.91
C ASP A 22 0.63 13.13 23.94
N ARG A 23 1.85 13.66 24.05
CA ARG A 23 2.33 14.74 23.16
C ARG A 23 2.64 14.20 21.77
N HIS A 24 3.11 12.97 21.67
CA HIS A 24 3.30 12.27 20.39
C HIS A 24 1.98 12.08 19.69
N GLU A 25 0.96 11.52 20.36
CA GLU A 25 -0.34 11.26 19.75
C GLU A 25 -1.00 12.56 19.25
N LYS A 26 -0.91 13.64 20.03
CA LYS A 26 -1.40 14.97 19.63
C LYS A 26 -0.66 15.51 18.41
N ALA A 27 0.67 15.41 18.39
CA ALA A 27 1.48 15.85 17.26
C ALA A 27 1.20 15.01 15.99
N ALA A 28 1.08 13.70 16.13
CA ALA A 28 0.75 12.78 15.05
C ALA A 28 -0.63 13.07 14.46
N ARG A 29 -1.64 13.30 15.32
CA ARG A 29 -2.99 13.68 14.89
C ARG A 29 -3.00 15.01 14.15
N ALA A 30 -2.39 16.05 14.73
CA ALA A 30 -2.34 17.38 14.12
C ALA A 30 -1.56 17.37 12.79
N GLY A 31 -0.41 16.71 12.73
CA GLY A 31 0.35 16.58 11.49
C GLY A 31 -0.39 15.78 10.42
N SER A 32 -1.07 14.70 10.79
CA SER A 32 -1.91 13.91 9.87
C SER A 32 -3.10 14.71 9.35
N GLU A 33 -3.70 15.57 10.18
CA GLU A 33 -4.75 16.51 9.77
C GLU A 33 -4.22 17.55 8.76
N HIS A 34 -3.02 18.07 8.97
CA HIS A 34 -2.39 19.02 8.05
C HIS A 34 -2.02 18.39 6.70
N ILE A 35 -1.47 17.17 6.71
CA ILE A 35 -1.15 16.41 5.50
C ILE A 35 -2.44 16.05 4.76
N ARG A 36 -3.48 15.58 5.46
CA ARG A 36 -4.79 15.33 4.88
C ARG A 36 -5.41 16.58 4.27
N GLY A 37 -5.34 17.72 4.96
CA GLY A 37 -5.79 19.00 4.41
C GLY A 37 -4.97 19.45 3.19
N LEU A 38 -3.67 19.15 3.14
CA LEU A 38 -2.83 19.39 1.96
C LEU A 38 -3.25 18.50 0.79
N ILE A 39 -3.50 17.21 1.01
CA ILE A 39 -4.02 16.29 0.01
C ILE A 39 -5.36 16.79 -0.50
N GLU A 40 -6.29 17.14 0.38
CA GLU A 40 -7.62 17.66 0.02
C GLU A 40 -7.53 18.93 -0.83
N ARG A 41 -6.61 19.86 -0.50
CA ARG A 41 -6.38 21.08 -1.29
C ARG A 41 -5.68 20.81 -2.62
N SER A 42 -4.72 19.90 -2.65
CA SER A 42 -4.01 19.47 -3.85
C SER A 42 -4.94 18.75 -4.82
N ASP A 43 -5.80 17.88 -4.29
CA ASP A 43 -6.86 17.19 -5.02
C ASP A 43 -7.91 18.17 -5.56
N ALA A 44 -8.23 19.22 -4.78
CA ALA A 44 -9.14 20.28 -5.21
C ALA A 44 -8.54 21.18 -6.31
N ALA A 45 -7.21 21.35 -6.36
CA ALA A 45 -6.53 22.25 -7.27
C ALA A 45 -6.33 21.71 -8.72
N ARG A 46 -6.60 20.42 -8.98
CA ARG A 46 -6.48 19.74 -10.31
C ARG A 46 -5.16 20.03 -11.06
N GLY A 47 -4.19 19.14 -10.90
CA GLY A 47 -2.90 19.19 -11.61
C GLY A 47 -1.77 19.66 -10.69
N GLY A 48 -1.44 18.83 -9.70
CA GLY A 48 -0.36 19.12 -8.76
C GLY A 48 1.00 18.74 -9.32
N ASP A 49 1.94 19.69 -9.25
CA ASP A 49 3.36 19.43 -9.35
C ASP A 49 3.78 18.51 -8.20
N ALA A 50 4.22 17.29 -8.53
CA ALA A 50 4.56 16.27 -7.55
C ALA A 50 5.76 16.68 -6.69
N ASP A 51 6.69 17.45 -7.26
CA ASP A 51 7.87 17.94 -6.55
C ASP A 51 7.45 19.04 -5.56
N ALA A 52 6.58 19.96 -5.98
CA ALA A 52 6.01 20.95 -5.08
C ALA A 52 5.16 20.32 -3.97
N PHE A 53 4.42 19.24 -4.24
CA PHE A 53 3.68 18.50 -3.22
C PHE A 53 4.62 17.84 -2.21
N ALA A 54 5.68 17.18 -2.68
CA ALA A 54 6.70 16.56 -1.84
C ALA A 54 7.41 17.61 -0.95
N GLU A 55 7.73 18.78 -1.49
CA GLU A 55 8.29 19.89 -0.71
C GLU A 55 7.33 20.39 0.39
N HIS A 56 6.03 20.49 0.10
CA HIS A 56 5.03 20.87 1.09
C HIS A 56 4.85 19.82 2.18
N VAL A 57 4.86 18.52 1.83
CA VAL A 57 4.83 17.42 2.82
C VAL A 57 6.08 17.48 3.70
N ALA A 58 7.27 17.62 3.10
CA ALA A 58 8.52 17.75 3.86
C ALA A 58 8.52 18.98 4.78
N SER A 59 7.91 20.09 4.35
CA SER A 59 7.74 21.29 5.17
C SER A 59 6.81 21.05 6.37
N ILE A 60 5.69 20.35 6.17
CA ILE A 60 4.78 19.96 7.24
C ILE A 60 5.48 19.01 8.23
N GLN A 61 6.20 18.02 7.73
CA GLN A 61 6.97 17.08 8.56
C GLN A 61 8.02 17.81 9.41
N ARG A 62 8.82 18.71 8.82
CA ARG A 62 9.79 19.54 9.57
C ARG A 62 9.11 20.39 10.64
N SER A 63 7.99 21.02 10.30
CA SER A 63 7.24 21.87 11.25
C SER A 63 6.64 21.07 12.41
N ALA A 64 6.11 19.88 12.12
CA ALA A 64 5.58 18.95 13.12
C ALA A 64 6.68 18.43 14.04
N LEU A 65 7.83 18.03 13.49
CA LEU A 65 9.00 17.60 14.25
C LEU A 65 9.53 18.70 15.17
N ALA A 66 9.70 19.92 14.66
CA ALA A 66 10.20 21.05 15.46
C ALA A 66 9.24 21.40 16.61
N SER A 67 7.94 21.43 16.32
CA SER A 67 6.90 21.70 17.32
C SER A 67 6.83 20.59 18.37
N TYR A 68 6.91 19.33 17.95
CA TYR A 68 6.97 18.18 18.84
C TYR A 68 8.20 18.25 19.74
N ALA A 69 9.40 18.43 19.17
CA ALA A 69 10.65 18.54 19.90
C ALA A 69 10.63 19.66 20.95
N ALA A 70 10.06 20.83 20.60
CA ALA A 70 9.85 21.91 21.55
C ALA A 70 8.89 21.50 22.68
N SER A 71 7.80 20.80 22.36
CA SER A 71 6.79 20.37 23.32
C SER A 71 7.29 19.29 24.29
N VAL A 72 8.27 18.46 23.89
CA VAL A 72 8.76 17.34 24.70
C VAL A 72 10.08 17.62 25.43
N ARG A 73 10.60 18.83 25.28
CA ARG A 73 11.83 19.26 25.95
C ARG A 73 11.71 19.07 27.47
N GLY A 74 12.65 18.33 28.04
CA GLY A 74 12.74 18.10 29.48
C GLY A 74 11.78 17.05 30.05
N ILE A 75 11.03 16.31 29.23
CA ILE A 75 10.23 15.16 29.71
C ILE A 75 11.15 13.96 30.00
N VAL A 76 12.04 13.67 29.04
CA VAL A 76 12.88 12.48 29.06
C VAL A 76 14.16 12.76 29.83
N SER A 77 14.67 11.75 30.56
CA SER A 77 15.93 11.85 31.28
C SER A 77 17.10 12.09 30.31
N VAL A 78 18.18 12.69 30.80
CA VAL A 78 19.41 12.88 30.00
C VAL A 78 19.98 11.54 29.53
N GLU A 79 19.88 10.50 30.36
CA GLU A 79 20.38 9.16 30.05
C GLU A 79 19.59 8.51 28.90
N ASP A 80 18.27 8.55 28.97
CA ASP A 80 17.38 8.03 27.92
C ASP A 80 17.50 8.82 26.61
N MET A 81 17.71 10.13 26.72
CA MET A 81 18.00 10.98 25.57
C MET A 81 19.29 10.56 24.87
N VAL A 82 20.38 10.38 25.62
CA VAL A 82 21.67 9.91 25.07
C VAL A 82 21.53 8.53 24.45
N ARG A 83 20.77 7.62 25.08
CA ARG A 83 20.49 6.28 24.54
C ARG A 83 19.76 6.37 23.20
N TRP A 84 18.75 7.24 23.08
CA TRP A 84 18.02 7.44 21.84
C TRP A 84 18.91 8.06 20.74
N VAL A 85 19.67 9.12 21.04
CA VAL A 85 20.58 9.78 20.08
C VAL A 85 21.59 8.79 19.50
N ARG A 86 22.22 7.98 20.36
CA ARG A 86 23.16 6.94 19.91
C ARG A 86 22.49 5.92 18.96
N THR A 87 21.23 5.58 19.23
CA THR A 87 20.45 4.65 18.41
C THR A 87 19.98 5.30 17.11
N ARG A 88 19.75 6.61 17.08
CA ARG A 88 19.50 7.33 15.83
C ARG A 88 20.77 7.41 14.97
N ASP A 89 21.89 7.81 15.58
CA ASP A 89 23.11 8.15 14.84
C ASP A 89 23.78 6.94 14.16
N ALA A 90 23.56 5.73 14.67
CA ALA A 90 24.04 4.51 14.04
C ALA A 90 23.10 3.94 12.94
N LEU A 91 22.04 4.67 12.56
CA LEU A 91 21.27 4.41 11.33
C LEU A 91 22.06 4.86 10.08
N ARG A 92 21.86 4.17 8.95
CA ARG A 92 22.60 4.40 7.69
C ARG A 92 21.95 5.48 6.83
N LEU A 93 22.72 6.51 6.50
CA LEU A 93 22.43 7.65 5.62
C LEU A 93 21.36 7.41 4.53
N SER A 94 20.11 7.68 4.87
CA SER A 94 18.98 7.90 3.95
C SER A 94 18.44 9.33 4.07
N ALA A 95 17.59 9.76 3.14
CA ALA A 95 16.90 11.06 3.21
C ALA A 95 16.03 11.18 4.49
N TYR A 96 15.44 10.06 4.92
CA TYR A 96 14.69 9.93 6.18
C TYR A 96 15.57 10.23 7.41
N ASP A 97 16.82 9.75 7.43
CA ASP A 97 17.76 10.02 8.53
C ASP A 97 18.21 11.48 8.60
N SER A 98 18.06 12.24 7.51
CA SER A 98 18.44 13.65 7.48
C SER A 98 17.46 14.49 8.30
N LEU A 99 16.15 14.26 8.17
CA LEU A 99 15.11 14.95 8.96
C LEU A 99 15.17 14.57 10.45
N LEU A 100 15.46 13.31 10.76
CA LEU A 100 15.61 12.87 12.16
C LEU A 100 16.81 13.47 12.87
N ARG A 101 17.86 13.84 12.13
CA ARG A 101 19.04 14.51 12.70
C ARG A 101 18.82 15.98 13.00
N GLU A 102 17.77 16.59 12.45
CA GLU A 102 17.42 18.00 12.73
C GLU A 102 16.82 18.19 14.12
N VAL A 103 16.35 17.12 14.76
CA VAL A 103 15.71 17.17 16.09
C VAL A 103 16.24 16.09 17.03
N ASP A 104 16.64 16.50 18.24
CA ASP A 104 16.97 15.59 19.33
C ASP A 104 15.75 15.40 20.23
N ALA A 105 14.78 14.61 19.75
CA ALA A 105 13.52 14.38 20.46
C ALA A 105 13.08 12.90 20.34
N PRO A 106 13.05 12.14 21.45
CA PRO A 106 12.54 10.78 21.43
C PRO A 106 11.07 10.78 21.05
N GLY A 107 10.69 9.88 20.14
CA GLY A 107 9.37 9.84 19.51
C GLY A 107 9.32 10.51 18.14
N ALA A 108 10.40 11.18 17.70
CA ALA A 108 10.49 11.77 16.37
C ALA A 108 10.45 10.72 15.24
N ALA A 109 11.03 9.53 15.43
CA ALA A 109 10.99 8.48 14.41
C ALA A 109 9.59 7.91 14.25
N SER A 110 8.93 7.60 15.37
CA SER A 110 7.53 7.16 15.43
C SER A 110 6.58 8.25 14.92
N LEU A 111 6.91 9.53 15.12
CA LEU A 111 6.12 10.64 14.60
C LEU A 111 6.24 10.73 13.08
N LEU A 112 7.45 10.63 12.51
CA LEU A 112 7.61 10.56 11.06
C LEU A 112 6.87 9.35 10.48
N ASP A 113 6.96 8.18 11.12
CA ASP A 113 6.24 6.96 10.72
C ASP A 113 4.73 7.17 10.67
N ALA A 114 4.18 7.85 11.68
CA ALA A 114 2.75 8.18 11.73
C ALA A 114 2.33 9.20 10.65
N LEU A 115 3.23 10.09 10.25
CA LEU A 115 3.00 11.10 9.21
C LEU A 115 3.26 10.57 7.78
N GLU A 116 3.93 9.42 7.65
CA GLU A 116 4.27 8.74 6.38
C GLU A 116 3.08 7.91 5.81
N ALA A 117 1.88 8.03 6.38
CA ALA A 117 0.66 7.36 5.87
C ALA A 117 0.12 7.93 4.53
N VAL A 118 0.98 8.60 3.76
CA VAL A 118 0.77 8.92 2.34
C VAL A 118 1.80 8.09 1.59
N HIS A 119 1.31 7.18 0.74
CA HIS A 119 2.15 6.27 -0.04
C HIS A 119 3.41 6.93 -0.59
N ASP A 120 4.56 6.26 -0.37
CA ASP A 120 5.75 6.45 -1.18
C ASP A 120 5.40 6.21 -2.65
N SER A 121 5.12 7.29 -3.37
CA SER A 121 5.48 7.40 -4.78
C SER A 121 6.96 7.76 -4.85
N GLY A 122 7.83 6.84 -4.40
CA GLY A 122 9.20 7.22 -4.06
C GLY A 122 10.17 6.08 -3.81
N ASP A 123 9.97 4.89 -4.39
CA ASP A 123 11.09 3.96 -4.57
C ASP A 123 10.97 3.16 -5.87
N ALA A 124 11.34 3.85 -6.96
CA ALA A 124 11.97 3.20 -8.08
C ALA A 124 13.43 2.87 -7.69
N SER A 125 13.61 1.82 -6.89
CA SER A 125 14.89 1.12 -6.73
C SER A 125 14.65 -0.39 -6.62
N GLY A 126 14.37 -1.01 -7.77
CA GLY A 126 15.04 -2.24 -8.21
C GLY A 126 15.01 -3.52 -7.36
N GLY A 127 14.21 -3.63 -6.29
CA GLY A 127 14.06 -4.85 -5.50
C GLY A 127 12.60 -5.26 -5.37
N GLN A 128 12.11 -6.09 -6.29
CA GLN A 128 10.74 -6.63 -6.23
C GLN A 128 10.57 -7.45 -4.95
N ALA A 129 9.67 -7.02 -4.06
CA ALA A 129 9.40 -7.72 -2.82
C ALA A 129 8.88 -9.14 -3.12
N THR A 130 9.66 -10.15 -2.74
CA THR A 130 9.27 -11.56 -2.84
C THR A 130 8.09 -11.85 -1.90
N LEU A 131 7.38 -12.96 -2.15
CA LEU A 131 6.34 -13.42 -1.23
C LEU A 131 6.89 -13.62 0.19
N ASP A 132 8.16 -14.01 0.31
CA ASP A 132 8.81 -14.18 1.60
C ASP A 132 8.98 -12.88 2.38
N GLN A 133 9.45 -11.84 1.70
CA GLN A 133 9.57 -10.50 2.27
C GLN A 133 8.20 -9.90 2.61
N ALA A 134 7.23 -10.02 1.72
CA ALA A 134 5.89 -9.49 1.94
C ALA A 134 5.18 -10.15 3.14
N LEU A 135 5.36 -11.46 3.32
CA LEU A 135 4.81 -12.17 4.48
C LEU A 135 5.58 -11.89 5.77
N ALA A 136 6.90 -11.72 5.72
CA ALA A 136 7.70 -11.33 6.89
C ALA A 136 7.25 -9.96 7.44
N ALA A 137 6.95 -9.00 6.55
CA ALA A 137 6.48 -7.66 6.91
C ALA A 137 5.09 -7.62 7.59
N VAL A 138 4.35 -8.73 7.58
CA VAL A 138 3.02 -8.85 8.22
C VAL A 138 2.98 -9.95 9.27
N ALA A 139 4.13 -10.52 9.65
CA ALA A 139 4.20 -11.67 10.53
C ALA A 139 3.66 -11.38 11.93
N ASP A 140 3.95 -10.19 12.46
CA ASP A 140 3.47 -9.66 13.74
C ASP A 140 1.94 -9.51 13.81
N ARG A 141 1.31 -9.23 12.66
CA ARG A 141 -0.16 -9.04 12.52
C ARG A 141 -0.87 -10.29 12.00
N CYS A 142 -0.14 -11.37 11.73
CA CYS A 142 -0.70 -12.58 11.15
C CYS A 142 -1.47 -13.40 12.19
N THR A 143 -2.77 -13.59 11.96
CA THR A 143 -3.63 -14.44 12.82
C THR A 143 -3.86 -15.85 12.28
N CYS A 144 -3.49 -16.13 11.02
CA CYS A 144 -3.69 -17.43 10.38
C CYS A 144 -2.45 -18.34 10.39
N GLY A 145 -1.33 -17.87 10.96
CA GLY A 145 -0.07 -18.61 11.03
C GLY A 145 0.72 -18.73 9.72
N TYR A 146 0.16 -18.29 8.58
CA TYR A 146 0.80 -18.45 7.26
C TYR A 146 2.13 -17.70 7.15
N ALA A 147 2.19 -16.47 7.67
CA ALA A 147 3.39 -15.63 7.57
C ALA A 147 4.61 -16.25 8.27
N SER A 148 4.39 -16.91 9.41
CA SER A 148 5.46 -17.49 10.23
C SER A 148 5.77 -18.94 9.85
N THR A 149 4.75 -19.74 9.49
CA THR A 149 4.91 -21.18 9.26
C THR A 149 5.08 -21.56 7.79
N ARG A 150 4.72 -20.66 6.86
CA ARG A 150 4.64 -20.92 5.41
C ARG A 150 3.67 -22.03 5.01
N ASN A 151 2.90 -22.57 5.96
CA ASN A 151 1.86 -23.53 5.69
C ASN A 151 0.59 -22.78 5.27
N LEU A 152 0.19 -22.90 4.00
CA LEU A 152 -0.98 -22.21 3.46
C LEU A 152 -2.27 -22.76 4.10
N PRO A 153 -2.99 -21.98 4.92
CA PRO A 153 -4.23 -22.43 5.55
C PRO A 153 -5.37 -22.48 4.52
N LYS A 154 -6.48 -23.18 4.82
CA LYS A 154 -7.68 -23.21 3.96
C LYS A 154 -8.22 -21.80 3.63
N ARG A 155 -8.04 -20.84 4.54
CA ARG A 155 -8.29 -19.41 4.34
C ARG A 155 -7.20 -18.60 5.02
N THR A 156 -6.60 -17.65 4.32
CA THR A 156 -5.63 -16.71 4.89
C THR A 156 -6.34 -15.60 5.66
N CYS A 157 -5.68 -15.02 6.67
CA CYS A 157 -6.17 -13.80 7.30
C CYS A 157 -6.08 -12.61 6.32
N TYR A 158 -6.76 -11.52 6.65
CA TYR A 158 -6.83 -10.33 5.78
C TYR A 158 -5.45 -9.78 5.41
N VAL A 159 -4.52 -9.65 6.38
CA VAL A 159 -3.17 -9.11 6.12
C VAL A 159 -2.33 -10.00 5.21
N CYS A 160 -2.39 -11.32 5.39
CA CYS A 160 -1.71 -12.26 4.49
C CYS A 160 -2.35 -12.30 3.11
N ALA A 161 -3.68 -12.16 3.03
CA ALA A 161 -4.39 -12.06 1.76
C ALA A 161 -3.95 -10.81 0.97
N GLN A 162 -3.85 -9.65 1.63
CA GLN A 162 -3.33 -8.43 0.99
C GLN A 162 -1.90 -8.59 0.50
N ALA A 163 -1.00 -9.14 1.34
CA ALA A 163 0.39 -9.37 0.96
C ALA A 163 0.51 -10.29 -0.27
N VAL A 164 -0.24 -11.40 -0.29
CA VAL A 164 -0.27 -12.33 -1.43
C VAL A 164 -0.81 -11.65 -2.69
N THR A 165 -1.92 -10.93 -2.61
CA THR A 165 -2.49 -10.22 -3.77
C THR A 165 -1.54 -9.17 -4.33
N ALA A 166 -0.83 -8.43 -3.48
CA ALA A 166 0.13 -7.42 -3.91
C ALA A 166 1.33 -8.02 -4.66
N VAL A 167 1.91 -9.11 -4.13
CA VAL A 167 3.01 -9.81 -4.82
C VAL A 167 2.53 -10.47 -6.10
N TRP A 168 1.31 -11.01 -6.11
CA TRP A 168 0.71 -11.57 -7.32
C TRP A 168 0.52 -10.53 -8.43
N ASP A 169 0.05 -9.32 -8.08
CA ASP A 169 -0.08 -8.21 -9.02
C ASP A 169 1.28 -7.73 -9.55
N ALA A 170 2.28 -7.59 -8.67
CA ALA A 170 3.64 -7.22 -9.09
C ALA A 170 4.25 -8.25 -10.06
N GLU A 171 4.04 -9.54 -9.80
CA GLU A 171 4.47 -10.61 -10.69
C GLU A 171 3.71 -10.57 -12.03
N GLU A 172 2.41 -10.31 -12.02
CA GLU A 172 1.61 -10.14 -13.24
C GLU A 172 2.15 -9.01 -14.11
N GLN A 173 2.48 -7.86 -13.50
CA GLN A 173 3.12 -6.74 -14.20
C GLN A 173 4.48 -7.13 -14.78
N ARG A 174 5.30 -7.87 -14.03
CA ARG A 174 6.60 -8.35 -14.50
C ARG A 174 6.48 -9.24 -15.74
N VAL A 175 5.50 -10.13 -15.76
CA VAL A 175 5.22 -10.99 -16.92
C VAL A 175 4.73 -10.16 -18.10
N LEU A 176 3.79 -9.24 -17.86
CA LEU A 176 3.23 -8.36 -18.90
C LEU A 176 4.24 -7.40 -19.51
N LEU A 177 5.28 -6.98 -18.78
CA LEU A 177 6.39 -6.18 -19.33
C LEU A 177 7.09 -6.88 -20.50
N ARG A 178 7.09 -8.21 -20.52
CA ARG A 178 7.68 -9.00 -21.62
C ARG A 178 6.73 -9.21 -22.79
N LEU A 179 5.46 -8.80 -22.65
CA LEU A 179 4.38 -9.00 -23.60
C LEU A 179 3.63 -7.67 -23.84
N PRO A 180 4.28 -6.66 -24.46
CA PRO A 180 3.77 -5.29 -24.51
C PRO A 180 2.39 -5.18 -25.19
N ALA A 181 2.15 -5.91 -26.28
CA ALA A 181 0.86 -5.91 -26.96
C ALA A 181 -0.27 -6.50 -26.08
N LEU A 182 0.03 -7.58 -25.35
CA LEU A 182 -0.93 -8.17 -24.40
C LEU A 182 -1.14 -7.24 -23.21
N ARG A 183 -0.09 -6.57 -22.72
CA ARG A 183 -0.17 -5.58 -21.64
C ARG A 183 -1.12 -4.45 -21.99
N GLU A 184 -0.94 -3.80 -23.14
CA GLU A 184 -1.83 -2.73 -23.60
C GLU A 184 -3.28 -3.20 -23.73
N ALA A 185 -3.49 -4.41 -24.26
CA ALA A 185 -4.84 -4.98 -24.37
C ALA A 185 -5.48 -5.29 -23.01
N VAL A 186 -4.69 -5.79 -22.04
CA VAL A 186 -5.13 -6.03 -20.66
C VAL A 186 -5.45 -4.70 -19.97
N ASP A 187 -4.58 -3.69 -20.10
CA ASP A 187 -4.78 -2.34 -19.57
C ASP A 187 -6.10 -1.76 -20.07
N GLY A 188 -6.35 -1.80 -21.39
CA GLY A 188 -7.60 -1.30 -21.97
C GLY A 188 -8.85 -2.01 -21.46
N VAL A 189 -8.79 -3.31 -21.19
CA VAL A 189 -9.93 -4.05 -20.60
C VAL A 189 -10.20 -3.63 -19.16
N LEU A 190 -9.14 -3.48 -18.35
CA LEU A 190 -9.24 -3.15 -16.94
C LEU A 190 -9.61 -1.69 -16.72
N ASP A 191 -9.07 -0.77 -17.53
CA ASP A 191 -9.44 0.65 -17.48
C ASP A 191 -10.91 0.86 -17.83
N ALA A 192 -11.40 0.19 -18.86
CA ALA A 192 -12.82 0.23 -19.22
C ALA A 192 -13.71 -0.34 -18.10
N LEU A 193 -13.25 -1.37 -17.38
CA LEU A 193 -13.95 -1.89 -16.21
C LEU A 193 -13.96 -0.86 -15.07
N VAL A 194 -12.83 -0.24 -14.76
CA VAL A 194 -12.73 0.80 -13.71
C VAL A 194 -13.67 1.95 -14.01
N ASP A 195 -13.70 2.42 -15.26
CA ASP A 195 -14.64 3.44 -15.72
C ASP A 195 -16.09 3.03 -15.51
N ARG A 196 -16.44 1.79 -15.86
CA ARG A 196 -17.81 1.29 -15.72
C ARG A 196 -18.22 1.10 -14.26
N LEU A 197 -17.33 0.59 -13.41
CA LEU A 197 -17.58 0.46 -11.98
C LEU A 197 -17.71 1.82 -11.30
N ALA A 198 -16.94 2.81 -11.76
CA ALA A 198 -17.06 4.19 -11.30
C ALA A 198 -18.41 4.79 -11.67
N GLU A 199 -18.91 4.56 -12.89
CA GLU A 199 -20.27 4.98 -13.29
C GLU A 199 -21.35 4.34 -12.42
N ILE A 200 -21.28 3.02 -12.24
CA ILE A 200 -22.23 2.26 -11.41
C ILE A 200 -22.25 2.80 -9.98
N LYS A 201 -21.09 3.11 -9.41
CA LYS A 201 -20.98 3.63 -8.04
C LYS A 201 -21.68 4.98 -7.87
N LEU A 202 -21.73 5.82 -8.90
CA LEU A 202 -22.41 7.12 -8.87
C LEU A 202 -23.94 7.01 -8.97
N ASP A 203 -24.47 5.80 -9.22
CA ASP A 203 -25.90 5.54 -9.28
C ASP A 203 -26.33 4.66 -8.10
N PRO A 204 -26.89 5.26 -7.02
CA PRO A 204 -27.28 4.53 -5.82
C PRO A 204 -28.44 3.54 -6.03
N ALA A 205 -29.15 3.60 -7.16
CA ALA A 205 -30.19 2.65 -7.51
C ALA A 205 -29.64 1.38 -8.19
N THR A 206 -28.35 1.34 -8.52
CA THR A 206 -27.77 0.20 -9.23
C THR A 206 -27.62 -1.02 -8.33
N GLU A 207 -28.22 -2.14 -8.76
CA GLU A 207 -28.09 -3.42 -8.08
C GLU A 207 -26.67 -4.00 -8.17
N TRP A 208 -26.28 -4.76 -7.14
CA TRP A 208 -25.02 -5.50 -7.11
C TRP A 208 -24.85 -6.49 -8.29
N SER A 209 -25.96 -6.99 -8.83
CA SER A 209 -26.00 -7.87 -10.01
C SER A 209 -25.30 -7.26 -11.24
N VAL A 210 -25.33 -5.93 -11.38
CA VAL A 210 -24.69 -5.18 -12.48
C VAL A 210 -23.16 -5.14 -12.29
N VAL A 211 -22.69 -4.95 -11.06
CA VAL A 211 -21.24 -4.99 -10.74
C VAL A 211 -20.66 -6.36 -11.09
N GLU A 212 -21.33 -7.44 -10.67
CA GLU A 212 -20.90 -8.80 -11.00
C GLU A 212 -20.92 -9.08 -12.51
N HIS A 213 -21.91 -8.54 -13.23
CA HIS A 213 -22.00 -8.68 -14.68
C HIS A 213 -20.79 -8.07 -15.39
N GLU A 214 -20.41 -6.84 -15.05
CA GLU A 214 -19.27 -6.15 -15.66
C GLU A 214 -17.94 -6.82 -15.32
N GLN A 215 -17.76 -7.28 -14.07
CA GLN A 215 -16.58 -8.09 -13.69
C GLN A 215 -16.49 -9.39 -14.48
N ARG A 216 -17.63 -10.09 -14.68
CA ARG A 216 -17.69 -11.32 -15.49
C ARG A 216 -17.33 -11.05 -16.94
N LYS A 217 -17.83 -9.95 -17.51
CA LYS A 217 -17.54 -9.52 -18.89
C LYS A 217 -16.06 -9.19 -19.07
N ALA A 218 -15.45 -8.46 -18.14
CA ALA A 218 -14.00 -8.20 -18.15
C ALA A 218 -13.19 -9.50 -18.09
N ARG A 219 -13.54 -10.43 -17.19
CA ARG A 219 -12.91 -11.76 -17.11
C ARG A 219 -13.00 -12.55 -18.42
N HIS A 220 -14.15 -12.52 -19.09
CA HIS A 220 -14.30 -13.17 -20.40
C HIS A 220 -13.44 -12.52 -21.49
N ARG A 221 -13.30 -11.19 -21.47
CA ARG A 221 -12.40 -10.47 -22.37
C ARG A 221 -10.93 -10.87 -22.12
N LEU A 222 -10.48 -10.87 -20.86
CA LEU A 222 -9.14 -11.34 -20.49
C LEU A 222 -8.89 -12.78 -20.96
N THR A 223 -9.88 -13.68 -20.78
CA THR A 223 -9.79 -15.07 -21.27
C THR A 223 -9.55 -15.13 -22.77
N ARG A 224 -10.23 -14.28 -23.56
CA ARG A 224 -10.04 -14.24 -25.02
C ARG A 224 -8.68 -13.67 -25.41
N LEU A 225 -8.23 -12.60 -24.76
CA LEU A 225 -6.91 -12.01 -24.98
C LEU A 225 -5.79 -13.01 -24.71
N ASN A 226 -5.83 -13.67 -23.56
CA ASN A 226 -4.83 -14.69 -23.19
C ASN A 226 -4.86 -15.91 -24.14
N ARG A 227 -6.03 -16.29 -24.67
CA ARG A 227 -6.11 -17.34 -25.69
C ARG A 227 -5.48 -16.92 -27.01
N ALA A 228 -5.69 -15.68 -27.44
CA ALA A 228 -5.08 -15.14 -28.65
C ALA A 228 -3.55 -15.05 -28.52
N ALA A 229 -3.06 -14.66 -27.34
CA ALA A 229 -1.62 -14.56 -27.04
C ALA A 229 -0.98 -15.89 -26.59
N ARG A 230 -1.66 -17.04 -26.71
CA ARG A 230 -1.14 -18.33 -26.20
C ARG A 230 0.20 -18.73 -26.82
N GLY A 231 0.47 -18.32 -28.06
CA GLY A 231 1.75 -18.59 -28.74
C GLY A 231 2.92 -17.74 -28.22
N GLU A 232 2.63 -16.68 -27.46
CA GLU A 232 3.62 -15.74 -26.92
C GLU A 232 3.86 -15.97 -25.41
N ILE A 233 2.95 -16.68 -24.75
CA ILE A 233 3.01 -16.95 -23.31
C ILE A 233 3.66 -18.33 -23.07
N PHE A 234 4.90 -18.32 -22.60
CA PHE A 234 5.60 -19.54 -22.22
C PHE A 234 5.26 -19.96 -20.79
N ASP A 235 5.17 -21.28 -20.54
CA ASP A 235 4.81 -21.81 -19.23
C ASP A 235 5.77 -21.37 -18.11
N GLU A 236 7.06 -21.28 -18.42
CA GLU A 236 8.11 -20.81 -17.51
C GLU A 236 7.89 -19.38 -17.02
N MET A 237 7.25 -18.52 -17.83
CA MET A 237 6.92 -17.15 -17.44
C MET A 237 5.80 -17.13 -16.39
N LEU A 238 4.97 -18.18 -16.33
CA LEU A 238 3.78 -18.23 -15.49
C LEU A 238 3.95 -19.08 -14.23
N THR A 239 5.08 -19.75 -14.01
CA THR A 239 5.28 -20.64 -12.85
C THR A 239 5.00 -19.92 -11.54
N ASN A 240 5.76 -18.86 -11.24
CA ASN A 240 5.59 -18.06 -10.02
C ASN A 240 4.22 -17.38 -9.96
N TRP A 241 3.74 -16.86 -11.11
CA TRP A 241 2.41 -16.25 -11.18
C TRP A 241 1.28 -17.23 -10.82
N ARG A 242 1.38 -18.50 -11.24
CA ARG A 242 0.39 -19.55 -10.94
C ARG A 242 0.45 -19.98 -9.48
N GLU A 243 1.64 -20.04 -8.89
CA GLU A 243 1.82 -20.31 -7.45
C GLU A 243 1.17 -19.20 -6.61
N LEU A 244 1.41 -17.94 -6.96
CA LEU A 244 0.79 -16.79 -6.31
C LEU A 244 -0.72 -16.76 -6.50
N ALA A 245 -1.22 -17.08 -7.69
CA ALA A 245 -2.65 -17.23 -7.95
C ALA A 245 -3.28 -18.35 -7.09
N SER A 246 -2.57 -19.46 -6.89
CA SER A 246 -2.99 -20.55 -6.02
C SER A 246 -3.09 -20.07 -4.57
N ALA A 247 -2.07 -19.37 -4.06
CA ALA A 247 -2.12 -18.78 -2.71
C ALA A 247 -3.27 -17.76 -2.57
N ALA A 248 -3.49 -16.91 -3.58
CA ALA A 248 -4.58 -15.94 -3.60
C ALA A 248 -5.97 -16.61 -3.62
N SER A 249 -6.08 -17.86 -4.08
CA SER A 249 -7.33 -18.61 -4.04
C SER A 249 -7.79 -19.03 -2.62
N HIS A 250 -6.97 -18.73 -1.61
CA HIS A 250 -7.24 -18.90 -0.18
C HIS A 250 -7.59 -17.57 0.52
N ASP A 251 -7.75 -16.48 -0.21
CA ASP A 251 -8.10 -15.16 0.34
C ASP A 251 -9.37 -15.21 1.22
N SER A 252 -9.34 -14.50 2.36
CA SER A 252 -10.50 -14.36 3.25
C SER A 252 -11.66 -13.59 2.61
N ARG A 253 -11.37 -12.72 1.63
CA ARG A 253 -12.33 -11.87 0.90
C ARG A 253 -12.98 -12.71 -0.21
N PRO A 254 -14.29 -13.02 -0.14
CA PRO A 254 -14.92 -13.98 -1.05
C PRO A 254 -14.84 -13.61 -2.53
N ILE A 255 -14.92 -12.32 -2.86
CA ILE A 255 -14.87 -11.81 -4.23
C ILE A 255 -13.47 -12.00 -4.83
N ALA A 256 -12.42 -11.49 -4.17
CA ALA A 256 -11.03 -11.67 -4.61
C ALA A 256 -10.67 -13.15 -4.72
N ARG A 257 -11.08 -13.97 -3.74
CA ARG A 257 -10.91 -15.43 -3.78
C ARG A 257 -11.55 -16.07 -5.01
N SER A 258 -12.80 -15.68 -5.33
CA SER A 258 -13.54 -16.20 -6.47
C SER A 258 -12.85 -15.86 -7.79
N VAL A 259 -12.33 -14.64 -7.91
CA VAL A 259 -11.54 -14.21 -9.07
C VAL A 259 -10.24 -15.00 -9.16
N ALA A 260 -9.50 -15.15 -8.06
CA ALA A 260 -8.25 -15.91 -8.00
C ALA A 260 -8.41 -17.38 -8.39
N LYS A 261 -9.49 -18.05 -7.95
CA LYS A 261 -9.84 -19.42 -8.39
C LYS A 261 -10.01 -19.53 -9.91
N GLY A 262 -10.40 -18.45 -10.58
CA GLY A 262 -10.56 -18.38 -12.03
C GLY A 262 -9.26 -18.13 -12.80
N ALA A 263 -8.15 -17.81 -12.13
CA ALA A 263 -6.91 -17.33 -12.75
C ALA A 263 -6.35 -18.25 -13.84
N LYS A 264 -6.37 -19.57 -13.63
CA LYS A 264 -5.92 -20.55 -14.64
C LYS A 264 -6.70 -20.45 -15.96
N ARG A 265 -7.97 -20.01 -15.91
CA ARG A 265 -8.82 -19.87 -17.09
C ARG A 265 -8.72 -18.48 -17.72
N SER A 266 -8.69 -17.43 -16.90
CA SER A 266 -8.68 -16.05 -17.39
C SER A 266 -7.30 -15.52 -17.77
N GLY A 267 -6.22 -16.08 -17.21
CA GLY A 267 -4.84 -15.72 -17.52
C GLY A 267 -4.40 -14.39 -16.94
N LEU A 268 -3.40 -13.76 -17.56
CA LEU A 268 -2.86 -12.46 -17.17
C LEU A 268 -3.93 -11.36 -17.20
N GLY A 269 -3.84 -10.43 -16.26
CA GLY A 269 -4.85 -9.42 -15.93
C GLY A 269 -5.79 -9.85 -14.79
N THR A 270 -5.70 -11.10 -14.33
CA THR A 270 -6.58 -11.61 -13.27
C THR A 270 -6.13 -11.13 -11.89
N ALA A 271 -4.83 -10.94 -11.66
CA ALA A 271 -4.33 -10.43 -10.38
C ALA A 271 -4.91 -9.03 -10.12
N ARG A 272 -4.77 -8.12 -11.10
CA ARG A 272 -5.39 -6.78 -11.04
C ARG A 272 -6.90 -6.81 -10.94
N LEU A 273 -7.56 -7.66 -11.72
CA LEU A 273 -9.02 -7.82 -11.64
C LEU A 273 -9.46 -8.19 -10.22
N SER A 274 -8.70 -9.04 -9.52
CA SER A 274 -9.03 -9.45 -8.15
C SER A 274 -8.98 -8.28 -7.16
N ALA A 275 -8.07 -7.31 -7.38
CA ALA A 275 -7.97 -6.09 -6.59
C ALA A 275 -9.07 -5.07 -6.95
N ILE A 276 -9.36 -4.88 -8.24
CA ILE A 276 -10.42 -3.98 -8.73
C ILE A 276 -11.81 -4.45 -8.26
N ALA A 277 -12.00 -5.76 -8.13
CA ALA A 277 -13.28 -6.34 -7.74
C ALA A 277 -13.65 -6.11 -6.26
N LEU A 278 -12.72 -5.63 -5.43
CA LEU A 278 -12.98 -5.36 -4.02
C LEU A 278 -13.73 -4.04 -3.82
N PRO A 279 -14.73 -4.00 -2.93
CA PRO A 279 -15.35 -2.75 -2.50
C PRO A 279 -14.30 -1.78 -1.92
N GLY A 280 -14.40 -0.49 -2.24
CA GLY A 280 -13.46 0.53 -1.77
C GLY A 280 -12.13 0.56 -2.53
N ASN A 281 -12.03 -0.07 -3.70
CA ASN A 281 -10.83 0.00 -4.53
C ASN A 281 -10.50 1.46 -4.91
N ALA A 282 -9.31 1.93 -4.55
CA ALA A 282 -8.88 3.32 -4.70
C ALA A 282 -8.96 3.87 -6.15
N LEU A 283 -8.71 3.04 -7.17
CA LEU A 283 -8.80 3.46 -8.57
C LEU A 283 -10.25 3.68 -9.02
N VAL A 284 -11.16 2.83 -8.56
CA VAL A 284 -12.59 3.00 -8.83
C VAL A 284 -13.12 4.23 -8.09
N GLU A 285 -12.71 4.43 -6.84
CA GLU A 285 -13.05 5.63 -6.04
C GLU A 285 -12.57 6.91 -6.74
N SER A 286 -11.31 6.96 -7.16
CA SER A 286 -10.73 8.15 -7.80
C SER A 286 -11.41 8.44 -9.15
N ARG A 287 -11.70 7.41 -9.95
CA ARG A 287 -12.39 7.55 -11.23
C ARG A 287 -13.85 8.00 -11.05
N ALA A 288 -14.55 7.49 -10.04
CA ALA A 288 -15.92 7.91 -9.72
C ALA A 288 -15.95 9.38 -9.29
N LYS A 289 -15.03 9.80 -8.41
CA LYS A 289 -14.90 11.21 -8.00
C LYS A 289 -14.64 12.13 -9.20
N LYS A 290 -13.68 11.77 -10.06
CA LYS A 290 -13.36 12.56 -11.27
C LYS A 290 -14.57 12.73 -12.19
N ARG A 291 -15.37 11.67 -12.36
CA ARG A 291 -16.59 11.69 -13.18
C ARG A 291 -17.72 12.51 -12.55
N ALA A 292 -17.89 12.42 -11.23
CA ALA A 292 -18.87 13.24 -10.51
C ALA A 292 -18.55 14.74 -10.63
N GLN A 293 -17.27 15.11 -10.66
CA GLN A 293 -16.82 16.50 -10.85
C GLN A 293 -16.96 17.04 -12.29
N GLN A 294 -17.28 16.19 -13.26
CA GLN A 294 -17.46 16.53 -14.68
C GLN A 294 -18.93 16.57 -15.12
N ARG A 295 -19.86 16.21 -14.22
CA ARG A 295 -21.31 16.33 -14.40
C ARG A 295 -21.80 17.65 -13.82
#